data_AF-A0A352NRJ2-F1
#
_entry.id   AF-A0A352NRJ2-F1
#
_cell.length_a   1.000
_cell.length_b   1.000
_cell.length_c   1.000
_cell.angle_alpha   90.00
_cell.angle_beta   90.00
_cell.angle_gamma   90.00
#
_symmetry.space_group_name_H-M   'P 1'
#
loop_
_entity.id
_entity.type
_entity.pdbx_description
1 polymer ?
#
loop_
_entity_poly.entity_id
_entity_poly.type
_entity_poly.pdbx_seq_one_letter_code
_entity_poly.pdbx_strand_id
1 'polypeptide(L)' 'MSKIDKILEEVEKLRTQLLDTIRQNGNLLDSEIIDESQKLDMILNEYSKAISKKMDK' A
#
# COMPACT_ATOMS: atom_id res chain seq x y z
N MET A 1 -15.57 -9.87 -6.76
CA MET A 1 -14.63 -8.80 -6.34
C MET A 1 -14.12 -8.09 -7.57
N SER A 2 -14.29 -6.77 -7.60
CA SER A 2 -13.69 -5.88 -8.60
C SER A 2 -12.17 -5.92 -8.50
N LYS A 3 -11.48 -5.56 -9.59
CA LYS A 3 -10.02 -5.33 -9.56
C LYS A 3 -9.65 -4.30 -8.48
N ILE A 4 -10.51 -3.31 -8.26
CA ILE A 4 -10.34 -2.27 -7.24
C ILE A 4 -10.45 -2.85 -5.82
N ASP A 5 -11.40 -3.75 -5.58
CA ASP A 5 -11.58 -4.37 -4.25
C ASP A 5 -10.35 -5.19 -3.86
N LYS A 6 -9.75 -5.91 -4.81
CA LYS A 6 -8.52 -6.68 -4.57
C LYS A 6 -7.34 -5.77 -4.23
N ILE A 7 -7.21 -4.65 -4.95
CA ILE A 7 -6.15 -3.67 -4.67
C ILE A 7 -6.35 -3.06 -3.28
N LEU A 8 -7.59 -2.74 -2.88
CA LEU A 8 -7.89 -2.22 -1.55
C LEU A 8 -7.53 -3.23 -0.44
N GLU A 9 -7.81 -4.51 -0.66
CA GLU A 9 -7.43 -5.58 0.28
C GLU A 9 -5.91 -5.68 0.45
N GLU A 10 -5.15 -5.57 -0.65
CA GLU A 10 -3.69 -5.55 -0.62
C GLU A 10 -3.12 -4.29 0.04
N VAL A 11 -3.74 -3.12 -0.20
CA VAL A 11 -3.37 -1.86 0.47
C VAL A 11 -3.53 -1.97 1.98
N GLU A 12 -4.68 -2.44 2.47
CA GLU A 12 -4.89 -2.57 3.92
C GLU A 12 -3.94 -3.59 4.53
N LYS A 13 -3.69 -4.71 3.85
CA LYS A 13 -2.72 -5.70 4.32
C LYS A 13 -1.31 -5.10 4.47
N LEU A 14 -0.80 -4.44 3.43
CA LEU A 14 0.52 -3.81 3.47
C LEU A 14 0.60 -2.69 4.50
N ARG A 15 -0.48 -1.91 4.65
CA ARG A 15 -0.57 -0.86 5.67
C ARG A 15 -0.48 -1.44 7.09
N THR A 16 -1.17 -2.54 7.37
CA THR A 16 -1.07 -3.21 8.67
C THR A 16 0.34 -3.72 8.91
N GLN A 17 0.97 -4.36 7.92
CA GLN A 17 2.34 -4.85 8.02
C GLN A 17 3.32 -3.72 8.33
N LEU A 18 3.27 -2.63 7.57
CA LEU A 18 4.11 -1.46 7.79
C LEU A 18 3.94 -0.87 9.19
N LEU A 19 2.70 -0.75 9.67
CA LEU A 19 2.43 -0.23 11.02
C LEU A 19 2.99 -1.15 12.11
N ASP A 20 2.91 -2.46 11.91
CA ASP A 20 3.45 -3.43 12.87
C ASP A 20 5.00 -3.39 12.87
N THR A 21 5.62 -3.30 11.70
CA THR A 21 7.08 -3.13 11.56
C THR A 21 7.55 -1.83 12.22
N ILE A 22 6.84 -0.72 12.00
CA ILE A 22 7.12 0.58 12.66
C ILE A 22 7.00 0.46 14.18
N ARG A 23 5.98 -0.23 14.69
CA ARG A 23 5.79 -0.44 16.13
C ARG A 23 6.90 -1.29 16.75
N GLN A 24 7.43 -2.26 16.01
CA GLN A 24 8.49 -3.16 16.49
C GLN A 24 9.87 -2.52 16.46
N ASN A 25 10.23 -1.81 15.38
CA ASN A 25 11.57 -1.27 15.19
C ASN A 25 11.70 0.21 15.63
N GLY A 26 10.62 0.99 15.67
CA GLY A 26 10.61 2.40 16.10
C GLY A 26 11.43 3.37 15.24
N ASN A 27 12.32 2.86 14.39
CA ASN A 27 13.20 3.60 13.50
C ASN A 27 12.61 3.63 12.09
N LEU A 28 11.98 4.75 11.72
CA LEU A 28 11.37 4.91 10.39
C LEU A 28 12.38 4.88 9.21
N LEU A 29 13.68 4.98 9.51
CA LEU A 29 14.75 4.90 8.51
C LEU A 29 15.31 3.49 8.37
N ASP A 30 14.71 2.51 9.04
CA ASP A 30 15.07 1.11 8.85
C ASP A 30 14.79 0.67 7.40
N SER A 31 15.71 -0.09 6.80
CA SER A 31 15.59 -0.54 5.42
C SER A 31 14.31 -1.35 5.19
N GLU A 32 13.87 -2.12 6.20
CA GLU A 32 12.64 -2.92 6.12
C GLU A 32 11.41 -2.02 6.04
N ILE A 33 11.37 -0.97 6.86
CA ILE A 33 10.28 0.02 6.88
C ILE A 33 10.26 0.81 5.58
N ILE A 34 11.43 1.17 5.05
CA ILE A 34 11.55 1.86 3.75
C ILE A 34 11.04 0.95 2.63
N ASP A 35 11.45 -0.31 2.59
CA ASP A 35 11.04 -1.27 1.56
C ASP A 35 9.52 -1.54 1.62
N GLU A 36 8.95 -1.68 2.81
CA GLU A 36 7.51 -1.85 3.00
C GLU A 36 6.72 -0.60 2.61
N SER A 37 7.22 0.59 2.94
CA SER A 37 6.62 1.86 2.54
C SER A 37 6.60 2.01 1.01
N GLN A 38 7.71 1.66 0.34
CA GLN A 38 7.79 1.71 -1.11
C GLN A 38 6.81 0.73 -1.78
N LYS A 39 6.65 -0.48 -1.23
CA LYS A 39 5.66 -1.45 -1.73
C LYS A 39 4.24 -0.92 -1.59
N LEU A 40 3.91 -0.32 -0.45
CA LEU A 40 2.61 0.29 -0.22
C LEU A 40 2.34 1.43 -1.24
N ASP A 41 3.32 2.29 -1.48
CA ASP A 41 3.24 3.36 -2.47
C ASP A 41 3.01 2.84 -3.90
N MET A 42 3.64 1.74 -4.29
CA MET A 42 3.43 1.12 -5.61
C MET A 42 1.97 0.68 -5.78
N ILE A 43 1.39 0.00 -4.79
CA ILE A 43 0.00 -0.47 -4.86
C ILE A 43 -0.99 0.70 -4.80
N LEU A 44 -0.73 1.73 -3.99
CA LEU A 44 -1.54 2.96 -3.97
C LEU A 44 -1.55 3.67 -5.33
N ASN A 45 -0.41 3.67 -6.03
CA ASN A 45 -0.34 4.19 -7.40
C ASN A 45 -1.16 3.34 -8.38
N GLU A 46 -1.19 2.02 -8.24
CA GLU A 46 -2.05 1.15 -9.05
C GLU A 46 -3.53 1.38 -8.77
N TYR A 47 -3.91 1.56 -7.50
CA TYR A 47 -5.25 1.94 -7.09
C TYR A 47 -5.68 3.25 -7.74
N SER A 48 -4.84 4.29 -7.61
CA SER A 48 -5.08 5.61 -8.20
C SER A 48 -5.31 5.51 -9.71
N LYS A 49 -4.43 4.80 -10.43
CA LYS A 49 -4.59 4.55 -11.88
C LYS A 49 -5.88 3.78 -12.22
N ALA A 50 -6.25 2.81 -11.40
CA ALA A 50 -7.47 2.02 -11.60
C ALA A 50 -8.73 2.88 -11.40
N ILE A 51 -8.73 3.80 -10.44
CA ILE A 51 -9.82 4.74 -10.21
C ILE A 51 -9.90 5.79 -11.32
N SER A 52 -8.78 6.42 -11.70
CA SER A 52 -8.78 7.41 -12.79
C SER A 52 -9.34 6.83 -14.08
N LYS A 53 -8.94 5.60 -14.45
CA LYS A 53 -9.50 4.89 -15.62
C LYS A 53 -10.99 4.57 -15.52
N LYS A 54 -11.53 4.48 -14.31
CA LYS A 54 -12.96 4.26 -14.08
C LYS A 54 -13.75 5.57 -14.13
N MET A 55 -13.12 6.70 -13.77
CA MET A 55 -13.73 8.03 -13.80
C MET A 55 -13.70 8.70 -15.19
N ASP A 56 -12.73 8.35 -16.03
CA ASP A 56 -12.63 8.82 -17.43
C ASP A 56 -13.62 8.11 -18.39
N LYS A 57 -14.49 7.24 -17.88
CA LYS A 57 -15.54 6.52 -18.63
C LYS A 57 -16.92 6.97 -18.19
#